data_AF-A0A525WHW5-F1
#
_entry.id   AF-A0A525WHW5-F1
#
_cell.length_a   1.000
_cell.length_b   1.000
_cell.length_c   1.000
_cell.angle_alpha   90.00
_cell.angle_beta   90.00
_cell.angle_gamma   90.00
#
_symmetry.space_group_name_H-M   'P 1'
#
loop_
_entity.id
_entity.type
_entity.pdbx_description
1 polymer ?
#
loop_
_entity_poly.entity_id
_entity_poly.type
_entity_poly.pdbx_seq_one_letter_code
_entity_poly.pdbx_strand_id
1 'polypeptide(L)'
;MAQVIRSGAFLQQCWSVHPLCVTVKRIADDRTVVLLCSSCRSAHHLQCASVVAQPSAAQSEAENQAPAVVEKAEGLTQLANCITAHRPSLSLREMDVFEDRVLIRCADCRCHYDLAVLQFEMRQK
;
A
#
# COMPACT_ATOMS: atom_id res chain seq x y z
N MET A 1 -8.11 25.83 -4.44
CA MET A 1 -6.66 25.55 -4.40
C MET A 1 -6.50 24.31 -3.55
N ALA A 2 -5.98 23.21 -4.09
CA ALA A 2 -5.86 21.98 -3.30
C ALA A 2 -4.70 22.15 -2.29
N GLN A 3 -4.98 22.02 -1.00
CA GLN A 3 -3.94 22.04 0.02
C GLN A 3 -3.24 20.68 0.02
N VAL A 4 -1.92 20.68 -0.19
CA VAL A 4 -1.07 19.49 -0.12
C VAL A 4 -0.36 19.51 1.23
N ILE A 5 -0.65 18.52 2.07
CA ILE A 5 -0.03 18.38 3.38
C ILE A 5 0.93 17.19 3.34
N ARG A 6 2.20 17.43 3.66
CA ARG A 6 3.27 16.43 3.60
C ARG A 6 3.55 15.83 4.97
N SER A 7 2.68 14.93 5.41
CA SER A 7 2.82 14.27 6.72
C SER A 7 2.08 12.93 6.74
N GLY A 8 2.75 11.90 7.28
CA GLY A 8 2.15 10.58 7.49
C GLY A 8 1.09 10.54 8.60
N ALA A 9 1.07 11.54 9.49
CA ALA A 9 0.14 11.62 10.61
C ALA A 9 -1.34 11.64 10.15
N PHE A 10 -1.62 12.25 8.99
CA PHE A 10 -2.97 12.28 8.44
C PHE A 10 -3.45 10.91 7.95
N LEU A 11 -2.56 10.13 7.33
CA LEU A 11 -2.89 8.76 6.95
C LEU A 11 -3.06 7.90 8.20
N GLN A 12 -2.17 8.03 9.18
CA GLN A 12 -2.27 7.32 10.46
C GLN A 12 -3.59 7.62 11.17
N GLN A 13 -3.96 8.90 11.33
CA GLN A 13 -5.23 9.29 11.92
C GLN A 13 -6.42 8.75 11.12
N CYS A 14 -6.37 8.85 9.79
CA CYS A 14 -7.42 8.31 8.91
C CYS A 14 -7.62 6.81 9.11
N TRP A 15 -6.53 6.04 9.14
CA TRP A 15 -6.55 4.59 9.32
C TRP A 15 -6.96 4.19 10.75
N SER A 16 -6.48 4.89 11.79
CA SER A 16 -6.88 4.62 13.17
C SER A 16 -8.39 4.81 13.40
N VAL A 17 -9.03 5.74 12.68
CA VAL A 17 -10.48 5.98 12.77
C VAL A 17 -11.27 5.11 11.78
N HIS A 18 -10.71 4.81 10.61
CA HIS A 18 -11.39 4.06 9.54
C HIS A 18 -10.55 2.88 8.99
N PRO A 19 -10.19 1.90 9.82
CA PRO A 19 -9.20 0.87 9.48
C PRO A 19 -9.64 -0.05 8.32
N LEU A 20 -10.95 -0.14 8.05
CA LEU A 20 -11.52 -0.97 6.99
C LEU A 20 -11.89 -0.19 5.72
N CYS A 21 -11.73 1.13 5.72
CA CYS A 21 -12.23 1.99 4.64
C CYS A 21 -11.12 2.51 3.73
N VAL A 22 -9.85 2.30 4.08
CA VAL A 22 -8.69 2.75 3.30
C VAL A 22 -8.30 1.68 2.29
N THR A 23 -8.51 1.99 1.00
CA THR A 23 -8.30 1.06 -0.13
C THR A 23 -7.34 1.63 -1.14
N VAL A 24 -6.73 0.76 -1.95
CA VAL A 24 -5.83 1.18 -3.02
C VAL A 24 -6.62 1.62 -4.24
N LYS A 25 -6.38 2.85 -4.69
CA LYS A 25 -7.04 3.41 -5.87
C LYS A 25 -6.26 3.12 -7.15
N ARG A 26 -4.95 3.40 -7.13
CA ARG A 26 -4.03 3.21 -8.26
C ARG A 26 -2.58 3.31 -7.80
N ILE A 27 -1.67 2.92 -8.67
CA ILE A 27 -0.25 3.28 -8.62
C ILE A 27 0.05 4.19 -9.81
N ALA A 28 0.89 5.20 -9.62
CA ALA A 28 1.39 6.10 -10.66
C ALA A 28 2.84 5.75 -11.05
N ASP A 29 3.27 6.22 -12.22
CA ASP A 29 4.56 5.85 -12.83
C ASP A 29 5.77 6.27 -11.98
N ASP A 30 5.61 7.27 -11.12
CA ASP A 30 6.61 7.78 -10.16
C ASP A 30 6.69 6.96 -8.86
N ARG A 31 6.15 5.73 -8.87
CA ARG A 31 6.04 4.84 -7.69
C ARG A 31 5.16 5.43 -6.59
N THR A 32 4.24 6.33 -6.93
CA THR A 32 3.26 6.85 -5.99
C THR A 32 2.05 5.93 -5.91
N VAL A 33 1.82 5.31 -4.76
CA VAL A 33 0.60 4.56 -4.45
C VAL A 33 -0.44 5.53 -3.90
N VAL A 34 -1.62 5.55 -4.52
CA VAL A 34 -2.74 6.40 -4.11
C VAL A 34 -3.75 5.55 -3.34
N LEU A 35 -3.95 5.90 -2.07
CA LEU A 35 -4.99 5.35 -1.21
C LEU A 35 -6.19 6.29 -1.16
N LEU A 36 -7.38 5.71 -1.00
CA LEU A 36 -8.64 6.43 -0.82
C LEU A 36 -9.36 5.87 0.41
N CYS A 37 -9.79 6.76 1.30
CA CYS A 37 -10.71 6.38 2.37
C CYS A 37 -12.16 6.62 1.90
N SER A 38 -12.99 5.59 1.88
CA SER A 38 -14.40 5.73 1.50
C SER A 38 -15.23 6.52 2.51
N SER A 39 -14.79 6.60 3.78
CA SER A 39 -15.53 7.28 4.87
C SER A 39 -15.28 8.79 4.88
N CYS A 40 -14.04 9.23 5.02
CA CYS A 40 -13.70 10.66 5.04
C CYS A 40 -13.37 11.23 3.66
N ARG A 41 -13.40 10.41 2.60
CA ARG A 41 -13.18 10.79 1.19
C ARG A 41 -11.83 11.45 0.92
N SER A 42 -10.86 11.29 1.82
CA SER A 42 -9.49 11.77 1.65
C SER A 42 -8.68 10.86 0.73
N ALA A 43 -7.86 11.49 -0.10
CA ALA A 43 -6.86 10.80 -0.90
C ALA A 43 -5.47 10.97 -0.26
N HIS A 44 -4.80 9.85 -0.03
CA HIS A 44 -3.45 9.80 0.52
C HIS A 44 -2.50 9.27 -0.57
N HIS A 45 -1.43 9.98 -0.82
CA HIS A 45 -0.42 9.66 -1.82
C HIS A 45 0.84 9.24 -1.08
N LEU A 46 1.36 8.07 -1.43
CA LEU A 46 2.53 7.47 -0.80
C LEU A 46 3.59 7.28 -1.87
N GLN A 47 4.64 8.07 -1.82
CA GLN A 47 5.79 7.84 -2.69
C GLN A 47 6.63 6.71 -2.10
N CYS A 48 6.74 5.59 -2.80
CA CYS A 48 7.39 4.40 -2.26
C CYS A 48 8.89 4.34 -2.58
N ALA A 49 9.71 4.07 -1.56
CA ALA A 49 11.13 3.74 -1.71
C ALA A 49 11.30 2.33 -2.31
N SER A 50 10.55 1.38 -1.77
CA SER A 50 10.54 -0.02 -2.17
C SER A 50 9.22 -0.67 -1.84
N VAL A 51 8.90 -1.73 -2.59
CA VAL A 51 7.75 -2.60 -2.37
C VAL A 51 8.27 -4.02 -2.30
N VAL A 52 7.97 -4.71 -1.20
CA VAL A 52 8.27 -6.13 -1.02
C VAL A 52 6.96 -6.90 -1.08
N ALA A 53 6.82 -7.77 -2.07
CA ALA A 53 5.66 -8.63 -2.20
C ALA A 53 5.93 -9.95 -1.47
N GLN A 54 5.01 -10.33 -0.60
CA GLN A 54 5.04 -11.58 0.15
C GLN A 54 3.79 -12.38 -0.19
N PRO A 55 3.92 -13.57 -0.80
CA PRO A 55 2.78 -14.45 -0.99
C PRO A 55 2.20 -14.87 0.37
N SER A 56 0.94 -15.28 0.38
CA SER A 56 0.34 -15.81 1.61
C SER A 56 1.07 -17.09 2.03
N ALA A 57 1.27 -17.32 3.34
CA ALA A 57 1.87 -18.57 3.83
C ALA A 57 1.14 -19.84 3.33
N ALA A 58 -0.15 -19.74 2.99
CA ALA A 58 -0.93 -20.81 2.37
C ALA A 58 -0.54 -21.14 0.91
N GLN A 59 0.29 -20.32 0.27
CA GLN A 59 0.90 -20.57 -1.05
C GLN A 59 2.36 -21.05 -0.93
N SER A 60 2.95 -20.99 0.26
CA SER A 60 4.36 -21.32 0.52
C SER A 60 4.61 -22.81 0.79
N GLU A 61 3.59 -23.67 0.76
CA GLU A 61 3.75 -25.12 0.89
C GLU A 61 4.19 -25.79 -0.42
N ALA A 62 4.16 -25.06 -1.54
CA ALA A 62 4.81 -25.47 -2.78
C ALA A 62 6.14 -24.71 -2.92
N GLU A 63 7.23 -25.45 -2.85
CA GLU A 63 8.63 -25.01 -3.06
C GLU A 63 9.33 -24.38 -1.85
N ASN A 64 10.05 -25.27 -1.17
CA ASN A 64 11.19 -25.02 -0.31
C ASN A 64 12.28 -24.22 -1.05
N GLN A 65 12.09 -22.91 -1.21
CA GLN A 65 13.12 -21.98 -1.63
C GLN A 65 13.28 -20.91 -0.54
N ALA A 66 14.54 -20.67 -0.18
CA ALA A 66 14.98 -19.65 0.76
C ALA A 66 14.24 -18.31 0.55
N PRO A 67 14.11 -17.43 1.56
CA PRO A 67 13.43 -16.16 1.40
C PRO A 67 14.13 -15.36 0.30
N ALA A 68 13.58 -15.44 -0.91
CA ALA A 68 14.04 -14.65 -2.02
C ALA A 68 13.75 -13.21 -1.60
N VAL A 69 14.81 -12.45 -1.41
CA VAL A 69 14.74 -11.00 -1.36
C VAL A 69 14.28 -10.60 -2.76
N VAL A 70 12.95 -10.62 -2.97
CA VAL A 70 12.30 -10.24 -4.22
C VAL A 70 12.86 -8.87 -4.56
N GLU A 71 13.54 -8.75 -5.70
CA GLU A 71 14.23 -7.50 -6.04
C GLU A 71 13.22 -6.35 -6.00
N LYS A 72 13.66 -5.17 -5.53
CA LYS A 72 12.80 -3.98 -5.36
C LYS A 72 11.95 -3.64 -6.59
N ALA A 73 12.40 -4.00 -7.79
CA ALA A 73 11.70 -3.78 -9.06
C ALA A 73 10.54 -4.78 -9.30
N GLU A 74 10.67 -6.02 -8.85
CA GLU A 74 9.65 -7.05 -9.03
C GLU A 74 8.45 -6.81 -8.13
N GLY A 75 8.66 -6.41 -6.88
CA GLY A 75 7.56 -6.15 -5.93
C GLY A 75 6.61 -5.03 -6.38
N LEU A 76 7.14 -3.96 -6.98
CA LEU A 76 6.33 -2.86 -7.52
C LEU A 76 5.50 -3.32 -8.73
N THR A 77 6.09 -4.13 -9.61
CA THR A 77 5.41 -4.71 -10.77
C THR A 77 4.31 -5.67 -10.34
N GLN A 78 4.57 -6.53 -9.34
CA GLN A 78 3.57 -7.42 -8.76
C GLN A 78 2.41 -6.65 -8.13
N LEU A 79 2.70 -5.56 -7.40
CA LEU A 79 1.66 -4.70 -6.84
C LEU A 79 0.84 -4.02 -7.94
N ALA A 80 1.47 -3.51 -9.00
CA ALA A 80 0.78 -2.88 -10.13
C ALA A 80 -0.16 -3.86 -10.85
N ASN A 81 0.30 -5.10 -11.07
CA ASN A 81 -0.51 -6.18 -11.63
C ASN A 81 -1.70 -6.51 -10.72
N CYS A 82 -1.46 -6.61 -9.40
CA CYS A 82 -2.49 -6.86 -8.42
C CYS A 82 -3.52 -5.73 -8.34
N ILE A 83 -3.10 -4.47 -8.44
CA ILE A 83 -4.01 -3.31 -8.53
C ILE A 83 -4.86 -3.39 -9.79
N THR A 84 -4.31 -3.86 -10.90
CA THR A 84 -5.04 -3.98 -12.16
C THR A 84 -6.10 -5.08 -12.08
N ALA A 85 -5.76 -6.23 -11.49
CA ALA A 85 -6.65 -7.39 -11.39
C ALA A 85 -7.66 -7.32 -10.22
N HIS A 86 -7.21 -6.87 -9.04
CA HIS A 86 -7.91 -7.04 -7.76
C HIS A 86 -8.07 -5.72 -6.98
N ARG A 87 -8.16 -4.57 -7.69
CA ARG A 87 -8.32 -3.24 -7.06
C ARG A 87 -9.30 -3.20 -5.87
N PRO A 88 -10.56 -3.67 -6.00
CA PRO A 88 -11.53 -3.55 -4.89
C PRO A 88 -11.14 -4.38 -3.66
N SER A 89 -10.26 -5.36 -3.84
CA SER A 89 -9.83 -6.30 -2.81
C SER A 89 -8.53 -5.89 -2.12
N LEU A 90 -7.93 -4.76 -2.52
CA LEU A 90 -6.71 -4.21 -1.94
C LEU A 90 -7.01 -3.16 -0.87
N SER A 91 -6.62 -3.47 0.37
CA SER A 91 -6.87 -2.64 1.55
C SER A 91 -5.60 -2.41 2.35
N LEU A 92 -5.48 -1.24 2.96
CA LEU A 92 -4.47 -0.96 3.98
C LEU A 92 -4.73 -1.84 5.22
N ARG A 93 -3.71 -2.53 5.71
CA ARG A 93 -3.81 -3.40 6.90
C ARG A 93 -3.04 -2.88 8.09
N GLU A 94 -1.86 -2.35 7.86
CA GLU A 94 -1.01 -1.83 8.92
C GLU A 94 -0.35 -0.54 8.42
N MET A 95 -0.10 0.37 9.36
CA MET A 95 0.53 1.65 9.13
C MET A 95 1.45 1.94 10.31
N ASP A 96 2.72 2.16 10.03
CA ASP A 96 3.71 2.65 10.98
C ASP A 96 4.33 3.94 10.44
N VAL A 97 4.02 5.06 11.08
CA VAL A 97 4.55 6.38 10.70
C VAL A 97 5.98 6.60 11.21
N PHE A 98 6.41 5.86 12.23
CA PHE A 98 7.74 6.02 12.80
C PHE A 98 8.78 5.30 11.95
N GLU A 99 8.40 4.17 11.36
CA GLU A 99 9.26 3.43 10.43
C GLU A 99 9.02 3.79 8.94
N ASP A 100 8.07 4.68 8.67
CA ASP A 100 7.59 5.01 7.32
C ASP A 100 7.16 3.75 6.52
N ARG A 101 6.43 2.84 7.17
CA ARG A 101 6.01 1.55 6.59
C ARG A 101 4.51 1.40 6.51
N VAL A 102 4.07 0.77 5.42
CA VAL A 102 2.66 0.54 5.12
C VAL A 102 2.49 -0.89 4.62
N LEU A 103 1.52 -1.62 5.17
CA LEU A 103 1.18 -2.97 4.72
C LEU A 103 -0.14 -2.97 3.96
N ILE A 104 -0.11 -3.36 2.69
CA ILE A 104 -1.30 -3.55 1.87
C ILE A 104 -1.55 -5.05 1.71
N ARG A 105 -2.80 -5.47 1.86
CA ARG A 105 -3.21 -6.85 1.61
C ARG A 105 -4.25 -6.91 0.51
N CYS A 106 -4.09 -7.88 -0.38
CA CYS A 106 -5.14 -8.28 -1.31
C CYS A 106 -5.98 -9.42 -0.71
N ALA A 107 -7.30 -9.31 -0.70
CA ALA A 107 -8.18 -10.40 -0.26
C ALA A 107 -8.27 -11.55 -1.27
N ASP A 108 -8.10 -11.27 -2.57
CA ASP A 108 -8.30 -12.26 -3.64
C ASP A 108 -7.07 -13.15 -3.81
N CYS A 109 -5.90 -12.57 -4.13
CA CYS A 109 -4.66 -13.34 -4.28
C CYS A 109 -3.96 -13.64 -2.95
N ARG A 110 -4.44 -13.03 -1.85
CA ARG A 110 -3.90 -13.17 -0.48
C ARG A 110 -2.46 -12.70 -0.29
N CYS A 111 -1.86 -12.05 -1.29
CA CYS A 111 -0.54 -11.43 -1.17
C CYS A 111 -0.58 -10.25 -0.20
N HIS A 112 0.53 -10.09 0.52
CA HIS A 112 0.87 -8.91 1.29
C HIS A 112 1.94 -8.11 0.55
N TYR A 113 1.83 -6.79 0.63
CA TYR A 113 2.80 -5.87 0.07
C TYR A 113 3.25 -4.95 1.19
N ASP A 114 4.52 -5.01 1.52
CA ASP A 114 5.17 -4.14 2.48
C ASP A 114 5.82 -2.99 1.71
N LEU A 115 5.43 -1.77 2.02
CA LEU A 115 5.86 -0.56 1.34
C LEU A 115 6.68 0.28 2.31
N ALA A 116 7.95 0.50 1.97
CA ALA A 116 8.73 1.56 2.58
C ALA A 116 8.39 2.87 1.86
N VAL A 117 8.03 3.91 2.61
CA VAL A 117 7.52 5.18 2.09
C VAL A 117 8.58 6.26 2.26
N LEU A 118 8.86 7.03 1.19
CA LEU A 118 9.74 8.20 1.25
C LEU A 118 8.98 9.46 1.63
N GLN A 119 7.73 9.56 1.18
CA GLN A 119 6.92 10.75 1.37
C GLN A 119 5.44 10.40 1.45
N PHE A 120 4.79 10.97 2.45
CA PHE A 120 3.34 10.96 2.61
C PHE A 120 2.78 12.31 2.17
N GLU A 121 1.80 12.32 1.28
CA GLU A 121 1.01 13.51 0.99
C GLU A 121 -0.49 13.25 1.18
N MET A 122 -1.20 14.15 1.84
CA MET A 122 -2.65 14.22 1.80
C MET A 122 -3.06 15.39 0.91
N ARG A 123 -4.00 15.16 0.00
CA ARG A 123 -4.58 16.22 -0.83
C ARG A 123 -6.02 16.45 -0.40
N GLN A 124 -6.29 17.65 0.12
CA GLN A 124 -7.65 18.11 0.39
C GLN A 124 -8.11 19.03 -0.75
N LYS A 125 -9.34 18.83 -1.23
CA LYS A 125 -9.98 19.70 -2.20
C LYS A 125 -10.68 20.85 -1.50
#